data_AF-A0A2G5TVT4-F1
#
_entry.id   AF-A0A2G5TVT4-F1
#
_cell.length_a   1.000
_cell.length_b   1.000
_cell.length_c   1.000
_cell.angle_alpha   90.00
_cell.angle_beta   90.00
_cell.angle_gamma   90.00
#
_symmetry.space_group_name_H-M   'P 1'
#
loop_
_entity.id
_entity.type
_entity.pdbx_description
1 polymer ?
#
loop_
_entity_poly.entity_id
_entity_poly.type
_entity_poly.pdbx_seq_one_letter_code
_entity_poly.pdbx_strand_id
1 'polypeptide(L)'
;MISNLNDFRSKFAEIAQIANMYQLEYSNLREDEAKNYTNYCPLPKNFLESQPNYEPVPEKFVKKFLEYSEEHLTDLNKTDQFFGTKYYFSDVLRPLYMEVGCAKLEKSCELKVKNSASKILDDQEISVDYVCIFGPYMEPADLDRIHGPPGSACVYGKADNGILCKKATVLEAID
;
A
#
# COMPACT_ATOMS: atom_id res chain seq x y z
N MET A 1 -9.09 -4.96 8.95
CA MET A 1 -7.81 -4.87 8.20
C MET A 1 -7.99 -4.14 6.88
N ILE A 2 -8.74 -4.68 5.91
CA ILE A 2 -8.90 -4.08 4.57
C ILE A 2 -9.46 -2.65 4.61
N SER A 3 -10.47 -2.39 5.46
CA SER A 3 -10.99 -1.03 5.65
C SER A 3 -9.86 -0.04 6.00
N ASN A 4 -8.98 -0.39 6.93
CA ASN A 4 -7.87 0.48 7.34
C ASN A 4 -6.88 0.73 6.21
N LEU A 5 -6.61 -0.27 5.36
CA LEU A 5 -5.76 -0.12 4.19
C LEU A 5 -6.41 0.81 3.15
N ASN A 6 -7.71 0.65 2.91
CA ASN A 6 -8.47 1.53 2.01
C ASN A 6 -8.59 2.95 2.55
N ASP A 7 -8.79 3.14 3.85
CA ASP A 7 -8.79 4.45 4.48
C ASP A 7 -7.44 5.14 4.34
N PHE A 8 -6.35 4.38 4.51
CA PHE A 8 -5.00 4.90 4.28
C PHE A 8 -4.81 5.33 2.82
N ARG A 9 -5.16 4.46 1.86
CA ARG A 9 -5.08 4.76 0.42
C ARG A 9 -5.93 5.96 0.04
N SER A 10 -7.14 6.08 0.59
CA SER A 10 -8.06 7.20 0.34
C SER A 10 -7.45 8.52 0.79
N LYS A 11 -7.01 8.61 2.05
CA LYS A 11 -6.41 9.82 2.62
C LYS A 11 -5.14 10.21 1.87
N PHE A 12 -4.30 9.23 1.52
CA PHE A 12 -3.10 9.49 0.73
C PHE A 12 -3.43 9.98 -0.68
N ALA A 13 -4.43 9.40 -1.35
CA ALA A 13 -4.86 9.84 -2.68
C ALA A 13 -5.38 11.28 -2.67
N GLU A 14 -6.08 11.70 -1.61
CA GLU A 14 -6.50 13.08 -1.41
C GLU A 14 -5.31 14.03 -1.24
N ILE A 15 -4.36 13.69 -0.36
CA ILE A 15 -3.17 14.51 -0.11
C ILE A 15 -2.32 14.62 -1.39
N ALA A 16 -1.95 13.48 -1.98
CA ALA A 16 -1.04 13.42 -3.12
C ALA A 16 -1.73 13.68 -4.49
N GLN A 17 -3.03 13.99 -4.49
CA GLN A 17 -3.85 14.22 -5.69
C GLN A 17 -3.69 13.07 -6.69
N ILE A 18 -4.00 11.85 -6.27
CA ILE A 18 -3.93 10.65 -7.10
C ILE A 18 -5.31 10.31 -7.65
N ALA A 19 -5.45 10.39 -8.97
CA ALA A 19 -6.71 10.25 -9.68
C ALA A 19 -7.14 8.80 -9.95
N ASN A 20 -6.20 7.83 -9.89
CA ASN A 20 -6.40 6.44 -10.31
C ASN A 20 -6.18 5.39 -9.18
N MET A 21 -6.29 5.78 -7.91
CA MET A 21 -6.08 4.86 -6.77
C MET A 21 -7.23 3.86 -6.65
N TYR A 22 -6.99 2.57 -6.88
CA TYR A 22 -8.03 1.56 -6.73
C TYR A 22 -8.32 1.21 -5.27
N GLN A 23 -9.58 0.86 -5.00
CA GLN A 23 -9.99 0.20 -3.77
C GLN A 23 -9.43 -1.22 -3.75
N LEU A 24 -8.85 -1.61 -2.62
CA LEU A 24 -8.46 -2.99 -2.36
C LEU A 24 -9.67 -3.82 -1.98
N GLU A 25 -9.75 -5.01 -2.58
CA GLU A 25 -10.68 -6.06 -2.21
C GLU A 25 -9.93 -7.26 -1.61
N TYR A 26 -10.65 -8.04 -0.83
CA TYR A 26 -10.11 -9.27 -0.24
C TYR A 26 -9.83 -10.32 -1.32
N SER A 27 -8.71 -11.03 -1.20
CA SER A 27 -8.37 -12.15 -2.07
C SER A 27 -7.86 -13.34 -1.25
N ASN A 28 -8.59 -14.47 -1.30
CA ASN A 28 -8.17 -15.73 -0.69
C ASN A 28 -6.80 -16.18 -1.20
N LEU A 29 -6.57 -16.02 -2.51
CA LEU A 29 -5.31 -16.37 -3.15
C LEU A 29 -4.13 -15.60 -2.53
N ARG A 30 -4.30 -14.29 -2.31
CA ARG A 30 -3.27 -13.46 -1.68
C ARG A 30 -3.08 -13.80 -0.19
N GLU A 31 -4.15 -14.20 0.50
CA GLU A 31 -4.05 -14.63 1.89
C GLU A 31 -3.28 -15.94 2.01
N ASP A 32 -3.55 -16.90 1.13
CA ASP A 32 -2.85 -18.18 1.10
C ASP A 32 -1.37 -18.00 0.74
N GLU A 33 -1.04 -17.05 -0.15
CA GLU A 33 0.34 -16.62 -0.37
C GLU A 33 0.96 -16.04 0.90
N ALA A 34 0.26 -15.14 1.61
CA ALA A 34 0.74 -14.54 2.85
C ALA A 34 1.03 -15.59 3.95
N LYS A 35 0.24 -16.67 4.01
CA LYS A 35 0.43 -17.77 4.98
C LYS A 35 1.79 -18.46 4.85
N ASN A 36 2.40 -18.45 3.67
CA ASN A 36 3.73 -19.04 3.46
C ASN A 36 4.87 -18.26 4.15
N TYR A 37 4.56 -17.07 4.70
CA TYR A 37 5.56 -16.17 5.25
C TYR A 37 5.37 -15.83 6.73
N THR A 38 4.40 -16.46 7.41
CA THR A 38 4.01 -16.09 8.79
C THR A 38 5.08 -16.38 9.85
N ASN A 39 6.07 -17.19 9.52
CA ASN A 39 7.19 -17.56 10.38
C ASN A 39 8.44 -16.68 10.17
N TYR A 40 8.42 -15.71 9.26
CA TYR A 40 9.56 -14.84 8.99
C TYR A 40 9.43 -13.46 9.65
N CYS A 41 10.50 -13.00 10.28
CA CYS A 41 10.66 -11.64 10.80
C CYS A 41 12.15 -11.29 10.98
N PRO A 42 12.71 -10.30 10.25
CA PRO A 42 12.08 -9.60 9.12
C PRO A 42 11.83 -10.57 7.95
N LEU A 43 10.98 -10.16 7.01
CA LEU A 43 10.75 -10.90 5.78
C LEU A 43 12.06 -11.11 4.99
N PRO A 44 12.22 -12.24 4.27
CA PRO A 44 13.39 -12.50 3.45
C PRO A 44 13.61 -11.41 2.38
N LYS A 45 14.85 -11.01 2.09
CA LYS A 45 15.11 -9.93 1.10
C LYS A 45 14.54 -10.21 -0.29
N ASN A 46 14.63 -11.46 -0.75
CA ASN A 46 14.07 -11.92 -2.02
C ASN A 46 12.53 -11.86 -2.08
N PHE A 47 11.85 -11.83 -0.93
CA PHE A 47 10.41 -11.61 -0.85
C PHE A 47 10.04 -10.19 -1.25
N LEU A 48 10.79 -9.19 -0.72
CA LEU A 48 10.59 -7.78 -1.03
C LEU A 48 10.80 -7.45 -2.52
N GLU A 49 11.60 -8.24 -3.23
CA GLU A 49 11.92 -8.03 -4.64
C GLU A 49 10.92 -8.68 -5.62
N SER A 50 10.18 -9.70 -5.17
CA SER A 50 9.36 -10.55 -6.07
C SER A 50 7.86 -10.49 -5.79
N GLN A 51 7.43 -10.01 -4.62
CA GLN A 51 6.01 -9.95 -4.27
C GLN A 51 5.69 -8.62 -3.57
N PRO A 52 4.75 -7.82 -4.08
CA PRO A 52 4.35 -6.61 -3.39
C PRO A 52 3.68 -6.96 -2.07
N ASN A 53 4.20 -6.38 -0.99
CA ASN A 53 3.87 -6.78 0.35
C ASN A 53 3.90 -5.60 1.31
N TYR A 54 3.27 -5.79 2.47
CA TYR A 54 3.25 -4.79 3.52
C TYR A 54 2.95 -5.44 4.86
N GLU A 55 3.76 -5.18 5.87
CA GLU A 55 3.38 -5.44 7.25
C GLU A 55 2.62 -4.22 7.81
N PRO A 56 1.33 -4.32 8.18
CA PRO A 56 0.59 -3.17 8.68
C PRO A 56 1.13 -2.66 10.02
N VAL A 57 1.45 -1.37 10.07
CA VAL A 57 1.91 -0.71 11.31
C VAL A 57 0.74 -0.15 12.12
N PRO A 58 0.93 0.07 13.44
CA PRO A 58 -0.05 0.78 14.26
C PRO A 58 -0.50 2.12 13.66
N GLU A 59 -1.79 2.44 13.82
CA GLU A 59 -2.45 3.60 13.21
C GLU A 59 -1.73 4.93 13.47
N LYS A 60 -1.12 5.11 14.65
CA LYS A 60 -0.34 6.31 14.99
C LYS A 60 0.76 6.62 13.96
N PHE A 61 1.36 5.59 13.37
CA PHE A 61 2.45 5.73 12.40
C PHE A 61 1.92 6.06 11.01
N VAL A 62 0.78 5.49 10.62
CA VAL A 62 0.05 5.88 9.40
C VAL A 62 -0.35 7.35 9.49
N LYS A 63 -0.85 7.80 10.65
CA LYS A 63 -1.23 9.20 10.88
C LYS A 63 -0.05 10.16 10.72
N LYS A 64 1.08 9.86 11.38
CA LYS A 64 2.32 10.67 11.23
C LYS A 64 2.79 10.75 9.78
N PHE A 65 2.69 9.65 9.04
CA PHE A 65 3.04 9.63 7.62
C PHE A 65 2.13 10.53 6.79
N LEU A 66 0.81 10.50 7.03
CA LEU A 66 -0.14 11.35 6.34
C LEU A 66 0.08 12.84 6.68
N GLU A 67 0.26 13.17 7.96
CA GLU A 67 0.58 14.54 8.42
C GLU A 67 1.86 15.06 7.75
N TYR A 68 2.92 14.26 7.73
CA TYR A 68 4.17 14.61 7.06
C TYR A 68 3.99 14.80 5.54
N SER A 69 3.15 13.98 4.90
CA SER A 69 2.85 14.07 3.46
C SER A 69 2.12 15.38 3.10
N GLU A 70 1.21 15.82 3.96
CA GLU A 70 0.47 17.08 3.79
C GLU A 70 1.38 18.31 3.93
N GLU A 71 2.34 18.29 4.85
CA GLU A 71 3.30 19.38 5.04
C GLU A 71 4.31 19.52 3.89
N HIS A 72 4.53 18.45 3.11
CA HIS A 72 5.59 18.38 2.09
C HIS A 72 5.04 18.06 0.68
N LEU A 73 3.83 18.53 0.36
CA LEU A 73 3.17 18.37 -0.94
C LEU A 73 4.02 18.78 -2.16
N THR A 74 4.88 19.78 -2.02
CA THR A 74 5.75 20.23 -3.12
C THR A 74 6.84 19.22 -3.46
N ASP A 75 7.22 18.38 -2.50
CA ASP A 75 8.26 17.35 -2.65
C ASP A 75 7.66 16.07 -3.25
N LEU A 76 6.37 15.80 -2.98
CA LEU A 76 5.56 14.78 -3.65
C LEU A 76 5.53 14.99 -5.17
N ASN A 77 5.34 16.23 -5.63
CA ASN A 77 5.23 16.57 -7.06
C ASN A 77 6.57 16.64 -7.80
N LYS A 78 7.69 16.85 -7.09
CA LYS A 78 9.01 17.03 -7.71
C LYS A 78 9.82 15.75 -7.79
N THR A 79 9.43 14.72 -7.04
CA THR A 79 10.18 13.48 -6.92
C THR A 79 9.25 12.37 -6.42
N ASP A 80 8.82 11.48 -7.32
CA ASP A 80 8.38 10.13 -6.92
C ASP A 80 9.41 9.44 -5.99
N GLN A 81 10.67 9.90 -6.04
CA GLN A 81 11.78 9.50 -5.18
C GLN A 81 11.68 9.91 -3.69
N PHE A 82 10.95 10.99 -3.32
CA PHE A 82 10.98 11.49 -1.92
C PHE A 82 9.93 10.83 -1.04
N PHE A 83 8.74 10.57 -1.61
CA PHE A 83 7.63 9.89 -0.93
C PHE A 83 7.39 8.45 -1.39
N GLY A 84 8.20 7.97 -2.33
CA GLY A 84 8.78 6.65 -2.18
C GLY A 84 9.62 6.61 -0.89
N THR A 85 8.99 6.44 0.27
CA THR A 85 9.66 5.80 1.42
C THR A 85 10.13 4.45 0.90
N LYS A 86 11.38 4.35 0.46
CA LYS A 86 11.84 3.42 -0.60
C LYS A 86 11.59 1.92 -0.39
N TYR A 87 10.96 1.48 0.71
CA TYR A 87 10.56 0.09 0.89
C TYR A 87 9.21 -0.13 1.59
N TYR A 88 8.76 0.74 2.51
CA TYR A 88 7.77 0.28 3.48
C TYR A 88 6.30 0.54 3.11
N PHE A 89 5.91 1.78 2.84
CA PHE A 89 4.52 2.09 2.43
C PHE A 89 4.33 2.03 0.91
N SER A 90 5.38 1.75 0.14
CA SER A 90 5.33 1.80 -1.32
C SER A 90 4.26 0.89 -1.91
N ASP A 91 4.18 -0.33 -1.42
CA ASP A 91 3.25 -1.32 -1.99
C ASP A 91 1.80 -1.05 -1.61
N VAL A 92 1.52 -0.73 -0.33
CA VAL A 92 0.15 -0.39 0.10
C VAL A 92 -0.39 0.89 -0.56
N LEU A 93 0.49 1.79 -1.03
CA LEU A 93 0.11 3.04 -1.70
C LEU A 93 0.24 2.99 -3.24
N ARG A 94 0.40 1.81 -3.84
CA ARG A 94 0.38 1.70 -5.31
C ARG A 94 -1.03 1.76 -5.85
N PRO A 95 -1.35 2.68 -6.78
CA PRO A 95 -2.71 2.86 -7.27
C PRO A 95 -3.31 1.63 -7.90
N LEU A 96 -2.53 0.87 -8.67
CA LEU A 96 -3.04 -0.22 -9.50
C LEU A 96 -3.25 -1.55 -8.76
N TYR A 97 -2.78 -1.69 -7.53
CA TYR A 97 -3.15 -2.85 -6.71
C TYR A 97 -4.61 -2.76 -6.30
N MET A 98 -5.32 -3.86 -6.52
CA MET A 98 -6.78 -3.99 -6.34
C MET A 98 -7.15 -5.15 -5.42
N GLU A 99 -6.21 -6.02 -5.12
CA GLU A 99 -6.41 -7.19 -4.25
C GLU A 99 -5.42 -7.17 -3.10
N VAL A 100 -5.88 -7.66 -1.95
CA VAL A 100 -5.04 -7.89 -0.79
C VAL A 100 -5.50 -9.11 -0.02
N GLY A 101 -4.54 -9.86 0.50
CA GLY A 101 -4.77 -10.91 1.48
C GLY A 101 -3.69 -10.85 2.55
N CYS A 102 -4.07 -11.01 3.82
CA CYS A 102 -3.16 -10.84 4.94
C CYS A 102 -3.22 -12.05 5.87
N ALA A 103 -2.07 -12.52 6.30
CA ALA A 103 -1.95 -13.59 7.28
C ALA A 103 -1.36 -13.04 8.59
N LYS A 104 -1.84 -13.57 9.72
CA LYS A 104 -1.29 -13.26 11.03
C LYS A 104 0.04 -13.98 11.20
N LEU A 105 1.07 -13.26 11.66
CA LEU A 105 2.37 -13.84 11.98
C LEU A 105 2.26 -14.81 13.17
N GLU A 106 3.11 -15.84 13.19
CA GLU A 106 3.17 -16.79 14.32
C GLU A 106 3.62 -16.09 15.60
N LYS A 107 4.45 -15.05 15.47
CA LYS A 107 4.91 -14.17 16.53
C LYS A 107 4.93 -12.74 16.01
N SER A 108 4.56 -11.78 16.85
CA SER A 108 4.70 -10.36 16.53
C SER A 108 6.14 -10.05 16.13
N CYS A 109 6.29 -9.24 15.08
CA CYS A 109 7.57 -8.92 14.48
C CYS A 109 8.01 -7.51 14.86
N GLU A 110 9.20 -7.39 15.43
CA GLU A 110 9.80 -6.10 15.77
C GLU A 110 10.58 -5.55 14.58
N LEU A 111 10.00 -4.57 13.91
CA LEU A 111 10.59 -3.90 12.76
C LEU A 111 11.40 -2.68 13.20
N LYS A 112 12.64 -2.61 12.70
CA LYS A 112 13.45 -1.40 12.72
C LYS A 112 13.39 -0.77 11.34
N VAL A 113 12.57 0.27 11.19
CA VAL A 113 12.48 1.00 9.92
C VAL A 113 13.74 1.83 9.75
N LYS A 114 14.70 1.36 8.93
CA LYS A 114 16.02 1.99 8.72
C LYS A 114 16.13 2.78 7.41
N ASN A 115 15.06 3.44 6.98
CA ASN A 115 15.02 4.20 5.72
C ASN A 115 14.50 5.62 5.95
N SER A 116 14.17 6.39 4.91
CA SER A 116 13.61 7.74 5.05
C SER A 116 12.35 7.81 5.92
N ALA A 117 11.59 6.71 6.04
CA ALA A 117 10.46 6.63 6.97
C ALA A 117 10.91 6.62 8.44
N SER A 118 12.16 6.29 8.78
CA SER A 118 12.66 6.35 10.16
C SER A 118 12.59 7.77 10.73
N LYS A 119 12.77 8.80 9.87
CA LYS A 119 12.60 10.22 10.22
C LYS A 119 11.15 10.58 10.57
N ILE A 120 10.18 9.89 9.95
CA ILE A 120 8.74 10.08 10.20
C ILE A 120 8.31 9.32 11.45
N LEU A 121 8.99 8.20 11.74
CA LEU A 121 8.63 7.25 12.77
C LEU A 121 9.46 7.40 14.06
N ASP A 122 10.29 8.45 14.14
CA ASP A 122 11.18 8.78 15.26
C ASP A 122 12.09 7.63 15.71
N ASP A 123 12.59 6.84 14.75
CA ASP A 123 13.42 5.64 15.01
C ASP A 123 12.79 4.64 16.02
N GLN A 124 11.46 4.65 16.18
CA GLN A 124 10.76 3.74 17.09
C GLN A 124 10.83 2.29 16.59
N GLU A 125 10.99 1.34 17.51
CA GLU A 125 10.71 -0.07 17.24
C GLU A 125 9.19 -0.25 17.06
N ILE A 126 8.81 -0.95 15.99
CA ILE A 126 7.41 -1.15 15.62
C ILE A 126 7.10 -2.64 15.66
N SER A 127 6.18 -3.02 16.54
CA SER A 127 5.62 -4.36 16.56
C SER A 127 4.51 -4.46 15.51
N VAL A 128 4.61 -5.45 14.63
CA VAL A 128 3.60 -5.77 13.61
C VAL A 128 3.12 -7.22 13.76
N ASP A 129 1.84 -7.47 13.49
CA ASP A 129 1.21 -8.78 13.73
C ASP A 129 0.80 -9.50 12.45
N TYR A 130 0.92 -8.85 11.29
CA TYR A 130 0.43 -9.36 10.02
C TYR A 130 1.42 -9.09 8.90
N VAL A 131 1.39 -9.97 7.88
CA VAL A 131 1.96 -9.72 6.56
C VAL A 131 0.83 -9.72 5.55
N CYS A 132 0.79 -8.71 4.68
CA CYS A 132 -0.16 -8.60 3.59
C CYS A 132 0.54 -8.74 2.24
N ILE A 133 -0.11 -9.42 1.31
CA ILE A 133 0.29 -9.53 -0.09
C ILE A 133 -0.71 -8.79 -0.96
N PHE A 134 -0.20 -8.02 -1.92
CA PHE A 134 -1.04 -7.30 -2.89
C PHE A 134 -1.07 -7.99 -4.25
N GLY A 135 -2.13 -7.69 -5.01
CA GLY A 135 -2.28 -8.10 -6.39
C GLY A 135 -3.08 -7.11 -7.24
N PRO A 136 -3.06 -7.28 -8.57
CA PRO A 136 -2.23 -8.24 -9.31
C PRO A 136 -0.73 -7.88 -9.25
N TYR A 137 0.15 -8.87 -9.40
CA TYR A 137 1.58 -8.58 -9.57
C TYR A 137 1.78 -7.83 -10.88
N MET A 138 2.32 -6.63 -10.81
CA MET A 138 2.70 -5.82 -11.95
C MET A 138 4.12 -5.33 -11.71
N GLU A 139 5.01 -5.53 -12.68
CA GLU A 139 6.31 -4.87 -12.61
C GLU A 139 6.09 -3.35 -12.51
N PRO A 140 6.86 -2.63 -11.67
CA PRO A 140 6.70 -1.19 -11.52
C PRO A 140 6.86 -0.51 -12.88
N ALA A 141 5.76 -0.02 -13.45
CA ALA A 141 5.80 0.84 -14.62
C ALA A 141 5.81 2.30 -14.15
N ASP A 142 6.52 3.17 -14.87
CA ASP A 142 6.60 4.61 -14.61
C ASP A 142 5.23 5.35 -14.67
N LEU A 143 4.12 4.66 -14.94
CA LEU A 143 2.77 5.20 -15.07
C LEU A 143 1.84 4.84 -13.89
N ASP A 144 2.31 4.17 -12.84
CA ASP A 144 1.46 3.67 -11.73
C ASP A 144 0.55 4.77 -11.12
N ARG A 145 1.02 6.03 -11.09
CA ARG A 145 0.29 7.18 -10.53
C ARG A 145 -0.14 8.17 -11.60
N ILE A 146 -1.44 8.43 -11.67
CA ILE A 146 -2.00 9.55 -12.44
C ILE A 146 -2.33 10.66 -11.46
N HIS A 147 -1.68 11.82 -11.61
CA HIS A 147 -1.98 12.98 -10.77
C HIS A 147 -3.20 13.74 -11.30
N GLY A 148 -4.07 14.16 -10.38
CA GLY A 148 -5.31 14.89 -10.65
C GLY A 148 -6.32 14.72 -9.51
N PRO A 149 -7.53 15.29 -9.64
CA PRO A 149 -8.57 15.16 -8.62
C PRO A 149 -8.83 13.68 -8.28
N PRO A 150 -8.95 13.29 -7.00
CA PRO A 150 -9.15 11.89 -6.65
C PRO A 150 -10.36 11.25 -7.33
N GLY A 151 -10.13 10.03 -7.82
CA GLY A 151 -11.09 9.25 -8.58
C GLY A 151 -11.46 9.81 -9.97
N SER A 152 -10.82 10.87 -10.45
CA SER A 152 -11.12 11.46 -11.78
C SER A 152 -10.60 10.61 -12.95
N ALA A 153 -9.67 9.69 -12.70
CA ALA A 153 -9.10 8.79 -13.71
C ALA A 153 -9.54 7.32 -13.51
N CYS A 154 -10.68 7.09 -12.84
CA CYS A 154 -11.21 5.74 -12.65
C CYS A 154 -11.83 5.17 -13.92
N VAL A 155 -11.18 4.17 -14.50
CA VAL A 155 -11.65 3.49 -15.72
C VAL A 155 -12.97 2.75 -15.49
N TYR A 156 -13.13 2.12 -14.33
CA TYR A 156 -14.32 1.30 -13.98
C TYR A 156 -15.29 2.02 -13.02
N GLY A 157 -15.18 3.35 -12.94
CA GLY A 157 -15.97 4.17 -12.04
C GLY A 157 -15.42 4.24 -10.61
N LYS A 158 -16.08 5.07 -9.81
CA LYS A 158 -15.67 5.39 -8.44
C LYS A 158 -16.26 4.39 -7.45
N ALA A 159 -15.48 4.05 -6.43
CA ALA A 159 -15.95 3.40 -5.21
C ALA A 159 -16.94 4.31 -4.46
N ASP A 160 -17.62 3.75 -3.46
CA ASP A 160 -18.67 4.46 -2.70
C ASP A 160 -18.16 5.73 -2.00
N ASN A 161 -16.87 5.78 -1.64
CA ASN A 161 -16.26 6.96 -1.03
C ASN A 161 -15.97 8.10 -2.04
N GLY A 162 -16.12 7.87 -3.35
CA GLY A 162 -15.87 8.85 -4.41
C GLY A 162 -14.40 9.22 -4.67
N ILE A 163 -13.48 8.70 -3.84
CA ILE A 163 -12.03 8.94 -3.87
C ILE A 163 -11.30 7.80 -4.58
N LEU A 164 -11.63 6.56 -4.22
CA LEU A 164 -11.00 5.37 -4.78
C LEU A 164 -11.74 4.91 -6.05
N CYS A 165 -11.03 4.19 -6.92
CA CYS A 165 -11.59 3.53 -8.09
C CYS A 165 -12.13 2.14 -7.74
N LYS A 166 -13.24 1.74 -8.35
CA LYS A 166 -13.72 0.35 -8.26
C LYS A 166 -12.70 -0.58 -8.88
N LYS A 167 -12.49 -1.76 -8.28
CA LYS A 167 -11.66 -2.81 -8.85
C LYS A 167 -12.05 -3.07 -10.31
N ALA A 168 -11.04 -3.23 -11.16
CA ALA A 168 -11.24 -3.68 -12.53
C ALA A 168 -11.93 -5.06 -12.52
N THR A 169 -13.10 -5.15 -13.13
CA THR A 169 -13.70 -6.45 -13.44
C THR A 169 -12.99 -6.98 -14.66
N VAL A 170 -11.98 -7.85 -14.46
CA VAL A 170 -11.44 -8.62 -15.58
C VAL A 170 -12.55 -9.58 -15.98
N LEU A 171 -13.22 -9.30 -17.10
CA LEU A 171 -14.05 -10.29 -17.76
C LEU A 171 -13.11 -11.43 -18.16
N GLU A 172 -13.17 -12.56 -17.46
CA GLU A 172 -12.53 -13.77 -17.94
C GLU A 172 -13.09 -14.05 -19.34
N ALA A 173 -12.21 -14.11 -20.33
CA ALA A 173 -12.61 -14.57 -21.65
C ALA A 173 -13.14 -16.00 -21.46
N ILE A 174 -14.43 -16.17 -21.74
CA ILE A 174 -15.04 -17.51 -21.80
C ILE A 174 -14.51 -18.12 -23.09
N ASP A 175 -13.57 -19.06 -22.98
CA ASP A 175 -13.15 -19.95 -24.07
C ASP A 175 -14.29 -20.93 -24.44
#